data_AF-A0A957F3Q2-F1
#
_entry.id   AF-A0A957F3Q2-F1
#
_cell.length_a   1.000
_cell.length_b   1.000
_cell.length_c   1.000
_cell.angle_alpha   90.00
_cell.angle_beta   90.00
_cell.angle_gamma   90.00
#
_symmetry.space_group_name_H-M   'P 1'
#
loop_
_entity.id
_entity.type
_entity.pdbx_description
1 polymer ?
#
loop_
_entity_poly.entity_id
_entity_poly.type
_entity_poly.pdbx_seq_one_letter_code
_entity_poly.pdbx_strand_id
1 'polypeptide(L)'
;LDAALRDYEGERLDYAVIRGLAAVLAQRATFETAPPVAPEALRAALFGRGPALGARGKGQAAERARLVGETAVAYNLTPTQLDAALFADLAEEQVLQSVGEPLAPGDLIARYNLEVARGLLYWARQVDIHIADGYKTLFKYIKLMGLMYTIAPAAVGYDVTLHGPLSPFVSATIRYGLQFARFMPALLLCGRWQMEAQVRPPGTRRFLRYLLDDQTELQSHFKRRAGFDSRLEASFAAEFEAKYTQAERVWELAYEDELIVLDDTVMIPDFSFTHRRDGRRALLEIVGFWHPDYLRRKLAKVRQANRRDLILLVYEQARVAPGEFEAASAGEVLTFKRKPVLKEVLAAVERAAVAADKSG
;
A
#
# COMPACT_ATOMS: atom_id res chain seq x y z
N LEU A 1 -27.77 -3.00 -6.31
CA LEU A 1 -27.23 -1.78 -6.96
C LEU A 1 -27.03 -1.97 -8.46
N ASP A 2 -26.42 -3.07 -8.89
CA ASP A 2 -26.15 -3.35 -10.31
C ASP A 2 -27.39 -3.37 -11.21
N ALA A 3 -28.54 -3.84 -10.70
CA ALA A 3 -29.82 -3.74 -11.43
C ALA A 3 -30.19 -2.28 -11.72
N ALA A 4 -30.18 -1.41 -10.71
CA ALA A 4 -30.47 0.01 -10.87
C ALA A 4 -29.45 0.72 -11.78
N LEU A 5 -28.17 0.34 -11.74
CA LEU A 5 -27.16 0.86 -12.65
C LEU A 5 -27.44 0.45 -14.10
N ARG A 6 -27.82 -0.81 -14.34
CA ARG A 6 -28.21 -1.30 -15.68
C ARG A 6 -29.46 -0.58 -16.18
N ASP A 7 -30.45 -0.36 -15.32
CA ASP A 7 -31.66 0.38 -15.66
C ASP A 7 -31.34 1.85 -16.02
N TYR A 8 -30.42 2.49 -15.28
CA TYR A 8 -29.94 3.84 -15.59
C TYR A 8 -29.12 3.89 -16.88
N GLU A 9 -28.28 2.89 -17.13
CA GLU A 9 -27.48 2.75 -18.35
C GLU A 9 -28.38 2.62 -19.59
N GLY A 10 -29.41 1.77 -19.53
CA GLY A 10 -30.35 1.58 -20.63
C GLY A 10 -29.65 1.28 -21.96
N GLU A 11 -29.97 2.06 -23.00
CA GLU A 11 -29.37 1.96 -24.34
C GLU A 11 -28.23 2.97 -24.58
N ARG A 12 -27.72 3.61 -23.52
CA ARG A 12 -26.73 4.68 -23.68
C ARG A 12 -25.37 4.14 -24.13
N LEU A 13 -24.72 4.90 -25.02
CA LEU A 13 -23.41 4.53 -25.58
C LEU A 13 -22.22 4.93 -24.69
N ASP A 14 -22.44 5.80 -23.70
CA ASP A 14 -21.44 6.23 -22.71
C ASP A 14 -21.36 5.29 -21.49
N TYR A 15 -21.83 4.05 -21.63
CA TYR A 15 -21.87 3.05 -20.57
C TYR A 15 -20.52 2.85 -19.87
N ALA A 16 -19.40 2.98 -20.58
CA ALA A 16 -18.05 2.87 -19.99
C ALA A 16 -17.78 3.99 -18.97
N VAL A 17 -18.25 5.20 -19.23
CA VAL A 17 -18.13 6.36 -18.33
C VAL A 17 -19.07 6.17 -17.13
N ILE A 18 -20.33 5.79 -17.38
CA ILE A 18 -21.33 5.55 -16.34
C ILE A 18 -20.84 4.49 -15.35
N ARG A 19 -20.39 3.33 -15.86
CA ARG A 19 -19.85 2.25 -15.04
C ARG A 19 -18.59 2.67 -14.29
N GLY A 20 -17.74 3.49 -14.91
CA GLY A 20 -16.55 4.03 -14.28
C GLY A 20 -16.85 4.97 -13.12
N LEU A 21 -17.80 5.90 -13.29
CA LEU A 21 -18.28 6.80 -12.23
C LEU A 21 -18.93 6.00 -11.10
N ALA A 22 -19.75 5.00 -11.43
CA ALA A 22 -20.34 4.09 -10.45
C ALA A 22 -19.27 3.31 -9.67
N ALA A 23 -18.21 2.84 -10.35
CA ALA A 23 -17.09 2.17 -9.70
C ALA A 23 -16.34 3.09 -8.71
N VAL A 24 -16.15 4.37 -9.05
CA VAL A 24 -15.56 5.37 -8.14
C VAL A 24 -16.43 5.54 -6.88
N LEU A 25 -17.75 5.61 -7.03
CA LEU A 25 -18.68 5.71 -5.91
C LEU A 25 -18.67 4.43 -5.06
N ALA A 26 -18.71 3.26 -5.70
CA ALA A 26 -18.69 1.97 -5.02
C ALA A 26 -17.41 1.74 -4.20
N GLN A 27 -16.25 2.19 -4.68
CA GLN A 27 -14.99 2.11 -3.94
C GLN A 27 -14.95 2.94 -2.65
N ARG A 28 -15.83 3.95 -2.53
CA ARG A 28 -15.98 4.78 -1.32
C ARG A 28 -17.03 4.25 -0.36
N ALA A 29 -17.88 3.34 -0.83
CA ALA A 29 -18.97 2.80 -0.06
C ALA A 29 -18.48 1.72 0.92
N THR A 30 -19.14 1.65 2.06
CA THR A 30 -18.97 0.56 3.03
C THR A 30 -20.15 -0.38 2.92
N PHE A 31 -19.84 -1.66 2.78
CA PHE A 31 -20.82 -2.73 2.72
C PHE A 31 -20.63 -3.61 3.96
N GLU A 32 -21.75 -4.05 4.54
CA GLU A 32 -21.72 -4.96 5.67
C GLU A 32 -22.48 -6.24 5.38
N THR A 33 -22.04 -7.27 6.10
CA THR A 33 -22.59 -8.61 6.12
C THR A 33 -23.23 -8.83 7.50
N ALA A 34 -24.47 -9.30 7.55
CA ALA A 34 -25.13 -9.78 8.78
C ALA A 34 -25.19 -11.32 8.75
N PRO A 35 -25.24 -12.08 9.87
CA PRO A 35 -24.78 -11.89 11.27
C PRO A 35 -23.30 -12.35 11.50
N PRO A 36 -22.74 -12.34 12.74
CA PRO A 36 -21.35 -12.72 13.03
C PRO A 36 -21.11 -14.24 13.01
N VAL A 37 -21.59 -14.93 11.98
CA VAL A 37 -21.32 -16.35 11.74
C VAL A 37 -20.64 -16.47 10.39
N ALA A 38 -19.58 -17.28 10.29
CA ALA A 38 -18.89 -17.50 9.03
C ALA A 38 -19.84 -18.19 8.02
N PRO A 39 -20.20 -17.54 6.89
CA PRO A 39 -21.11 -18.13 5.90
C PRO A 39 -20.65 -19.49 5.37
N GLU A 40 -19.33 -19.68 5.23
CA GLU A 40 -18.72 -20.96 4.86
C GLU A 40 -19.12 -22.11 5.81
N ALA A 41 -19.13 -21.86 7.13
CA ALA A 41 -19.51 -22.86 8.12
C ALA A 41 -21.00 -23.23 8.02
N LEU A 42 -21.86 -22.24 7.77
CA LEU A 42 -23.29 -22.45 7.55
C LEU A 42 -23.55 -23.28 6.29
N ARG A 43 -22.85 -22.96 5.19
CA ARG A 43 -22.92 -23.73 3.93
C ARG A 43 -22.46 -25.17 4.13
N ALA A 44 -21.34 -25.39 4.82
CA ALA A 44 -20.85 -26.74 5.11
C ALA A 44 -21.87 -27.55 5.93
N ALA A 45 -22.45 -26.95 6.98
CA ALA A 45 -23.41 -27.62 7.86
C ALA A 45 -24.75 -27.91 7.17
N LEU A 46 -25.25 -27.01 6.33
CA LEU A 46 -26.51 -27.18 5.61
C LEU A 46 -26.34 -28.10 4.39
N PHE A 47 -25.35 -27.85 3.53
CA PHE A 47 -25.16 -28.59 2.28
C PHE A 47 -24.59 -30.00 2.51
N GLY A 48 -23.88 -30.23 3.61
CA GLY A 48 -23.45 -31.56 4.03
C GLY A 48 -24.60 -32.54 4.29
N ARG A 49 -25.84 -32.05 4.42
CA ARG A 49 -27.05 -32.85 4.60
C ARG A 49 -27.64 -33.38 3.29
N GLY A 50 -27.05 -33.04 2.15
CA GLY A 50 -27.50 -33.44 0.82
C GLY A 50 -28.67 -32.63 0.29
N PRO A 51 -29.12 -32.91 -0.95
CA PRO A 51 -30.20 -32.18 -1.59
C PRO A 51 -31.56 -32.51 -0.96
N ALA A 52 -32.40 -31.50 -0.75
CA ALA A 52 -33.77 -31.65 -0.25
C ALA A 52 -34.74 -32.10 -1.37
N LEU A 53 -34.71 -33.40 -1.70
CA LEU A 53 -35.46 -33.96 -2.85
C LEU A 53 -36.89 -34.41 -2.49
N GLY A 54 -37.19 -34.58 -1.21
CA GLY A 54 -38.44 -35.16 -0.71
C GLY A 54 -38.57 -36.65 -1.03
N ALA A 55 -39.59 -37.30 -0.46
CA ALA A 55 -39.90 -38.68 -0.79
C ALA A 55 -40.51 -38.75 -2.21
N ARG A 56 -39.81 -39.41 -3.14
CA ARG A 56 -40.23 -39.55 -4.55
C ARG A 56 -40.57 -38.20 -5.22
N GLY A 57 -39.80 -37.15 -4.91
CA GLY A 57 -39.99 -35.80 -5.49
C GLY A 57 -41.14 -34.99 -4.88
N LYS A 58 -41.85 -35.50 -3.87
CA LYS A 58 -42.90 -34.77 -3.15
C LYS A 58 -42.40 -34.32 -1.78
N GLY A 59 -42.80 -33.13 -1.34
CA GLY A 59 -42.46 -32.60 -0.01
C GLY A 59 -41.10 -31.89 0.09
N GLN A 60 -40.50 -31.50 -1.05
CA GLN A 60 -39.23 -30.77 -1.11
C GLN A 60 -39.21 -29.52 -0.22
N ALA A 61 -40.29 -28.72 -0.26
CA ALA A 61 -40.41 -27.51 0.55
C ALA A 61 -40.42 -27.81 2.06
N ALA A 62 -41.09 -28.89 2.47
CA ALA A 62 -41.15 -29.32 3.87
C ALA A 62 -39.80 -29.88 4.34
N GLU A 63 -39.12 -30.65 3.50
CA GLU A 63 -37.76 -31.13 3.79
C GLU A 63 -36.75 -29.98 3.88
N ARG A 64 -36.79 -29.02 2.93
CA ARG A 64 -35.99 -27.79 3.01
C ARG A 64 -36.24 -27.06 4.32
N ALA A 65 -37.50 -26.80 4.65
CA ALA A 65 -37.87 -26.07 5.87
C ALA A 65 -37.34 -26.78 7.13
N ARG A 66 -37.40 -28.11 7.18
CA ARG A 66 -36.82 -28.91 8.26
C ARG A 66 -35.30 -28.76 8.33
N LEU A 67 -34.58 -28.96 7.22
CA LEU A 67 -33.12 -28.90 7.19
C LEU A 67 -32.57 -27.50 7.52
N VAL A 68 -33.22 -26.46 7.01
CA VAL A 68 -32.94 -25.05 7.33
C VAL A 68 -33.23 -24.79 8.81
N GLY A 69 -34.39 -25.23 9.33
CA GLY A 69 -34.76 -25.05 10.73
C GLY A 69 -33.79 -25.72 11.70
N GLU A 70 -33.42 -26.97 11.45
CA GLU A 70 -32.45 -27.71 12.27
C GLU A 70 -31.06 -27.07 12.26
N THR A 71 -30.60 -26.62 11.09
CA THR A 71 -29.32 -25.91 10.98
C THR A 71 -29.38 -24.55 11.67
N ALA A 72 -30.49 -23.81 11.53
CA ALA A 72 -30.66 -22.51 12.17
C ALA A 72 -30.58 -22.63 13.70
N VAL A 73 -31.26 -23.62 14.29
CA VAL A 73 -31.19 -23.91 15.74
C VAL A 73 -29.76 -24.22 16.18
N ALA A 74 -29.02 -25.03 15.42
CA ALA A 74 -27.64 -25.40 15.77
C ALA A 74 -26.67 -24.20 15.84
N TYR A 75 -26.99 -23.11 15.14
CA TYR A 75 -26.19 -21.88 15.09
C TYR A 75 -26.82 -20.70 15.86
N ASN A 76 -27.86 -20.95 16.67
CA ASN A 76 -28.63 -19.91 17.38
C ASN A 76 -29.19 -18.82 16.45
N LEU A 77 -29.67 -19.21 15.27
CA LEU A 77 -30.29 -18.35 14.27
C LEU A 77 -31.77 -18.73 14.07
N THR A 78 -32.54 -17.79 13.55
CA THR A 78 -33.83 -18.10 12.92
C THR A 78 -33.62 -18.67 11.50
N PRO A 79 -34.57 -19.44 10.95
CA PRO A 79 -34.50 -19.90 9.56
C PRO A 79 -34.26 -18.77 8.56
N THR A 80 -34.91 -17.61 8.76
CA THR A 80 -34.73 -16.42 7.93
C THR A 80 -33.32 -15.85 8.04
N GLN A 81 -32.75 -15.79 9.26
CA GLN A 81 -31.37 -15.35 9.45
C GLN A 81 -30.37 -16.32 8.84
N LEU A 82 -30.62 -17.63 8.92
CA LEU A 82 -29.79 -18.63 8.26
C LEU A 82 -29.81 -18.42 6.75
N ASP A 83 -30.99 -18.33 6.15
CA ASP A 83 -31.15 -18.12 4.70
C ASP A 83 -30.43 -16.84 4.23
N ALA A 84 -30.55 -15.73 4.98
CA ALA A 84 -29.83 -14.49 4.68
C ALA A 84 -28.30 -14.60 4.86
N ALA A 85 -27.83 -15.43 5.79
CA ALA A 85 -26.40 -15.54 6.14
C ALA A 85 -25.61 -16.47 5.21
N LEU A 86 -26.25 -17.40 4.49
CA LEU A 86 -25.57 -18.45 3.71
C LEU A 86 -24.57 -17.92 2.68
N PHE A 87 -24.90 -16.78 2.06
CA PHE A 87 -24.15 -16.16 0.97
C PHE A 87 -23.76 -14.72 1.28
N ALA A 88 -23.85 -14.32 2.54
CA ALA A 88 -23.65 -12.93 2.92
C ALA A 88 -22.18 -12.47 2.78
N ASP A 89 -21.25 -13.40 2.50
CA ASP A 89 -19.87 -13.16 2.08
C ASP A 89 -19.71 -12.86 0.58
N LEU A 90 -20.75 -13.06 -0.24
CA LEU A 90 -20.75 -12.67 -1.65
C LEU A 90 -20.99 -11.16 -1.77
N ALA A 91 -20.19 -10.47 -2.58
CA ALA A 91 -20.28 -9.02 -2.76
C ALA A 91 -21.68 -8.54 -3.19
N GLU A 92 -22.40 -9.36 -3.96
CA GLU A 92 -23.76 -9.07 -4.45
C GLU A 92 -24.84 -9.15 -3.37
N GLU A 93 -24.57 -9.85 -2.26
CA GLU A 93 -25.47 -10.03 -1.12
C GLU A 93 -25.17 -9.05 0.03
N GLN A 94 -24.08 -8.27 -0.08
CA GLN A 94 -23.72 -7.30 0.96
C GLN A 94 -24.63 -6.07 0.91
N VAL A 95 -24.96 -5.55 2.10
CA VAL A 95 -25.85 -4.40 2.24
C VAL A 95 -25.03 -3.12 2.30
N LEU A 96 -25.38 -2.16 1.44
CA LEU A 96 -24.79 -0.82 1.46
C LEU A 96 -25.14 -0.11 2.79
N GLN A 97 -24.12 0.24 3.58
CA GLN A 97 -24.28 0.94 4.85
C GLN A 97 -24.05 2.45 4.71
N SER A 98 -23.02 2.83 3.96
CA SER A 98 -22.65 4.22 3.77
C SER A 98 -21.98 4.40 2.43
N VAL A 99 -22.18 5.57 1.82
CA VAL A 99 -21.47 6.02 0.60
C VAL A 99 -20.31 6.98 0.93
N GLY A 100 -20.01 7.14 2.22
CA GLY A 100 -19.06 8.13 2.72
C GLY A 100 -19.61 9.56 2.66
N GLU A 101 -18.73 10.55 2.78
CA GLU A 101 -19.11 11.95 2.62
C GLU A 101 -19.61 12.21 1.18
N PRO A 102 -20.67 13.04 1.01
CA PRO A 102 -21.16 13.44 -0.30
C PRO A 102 -20.02 14.03 -1.15
N LEU A 103 -19.96 13.62 -2.42
CA LEU A 103 -18.97 14.09 -3.36
C LEU A 103 -19.66 15.06 -4.33
N ALA A 104 -19.09 16.25 -4.54
CA ALA A 104 -19.62 17.16 -5.55
C ALA A 104 -19.45 16.52 -6.94
N PRO A 105 -20.35 16.80 -7.91
CA PRO A 105 -20.25 16.22 -9.26
C PRO A 105 -18.89 16.47 -9.93
N GLY A 106 -18.32 17.66 -9.75
CA GLY A 106 -16.99 18.00 -10.27
C GLY A 106 -15.88 17.13 -9.66
N ASP A 107 -15.93 16.88 -8.36
CA ASP A 107 -14.96 16.03 -7.66
C ASP A 107 -15.07 14.56 -8.08
N LEU A 108 -16.29 14.10 -8.38
CA LEU A 108 -16.53 12.76 -8.91
C LEU A 108 -15.90 12.59 -10.30
N ILE A 109 -16.07 13.58 -11.19
CA ILE A 109 -15.44 13.59 -12.51
C ILE A 109 -13.91 13.64 -12.39
N ALA A 110 -13.39 14.53 -11.54
CA ALA A 110 -11.96 14.65 -11.30
C ALA A 110 -11.38 13.31 -10.79
N ARG A 111 -12.10 12.65 -9.87
CA ARG A 111 -11.70 11.33 -9.36
C ARG A 111 -11.76 10.26 -10.45
N TYR A 112 -12.81 10.23 -11.27
CA TYR A 112 -12.93 9.29 -12.38
C TYR A 112 -11.78 9.45 -13.38
N ASN A 113 -11.49 10.67 -13.82
CA ASN A 113 -10.40 10.96 -14.75
C ASN A 113 -9.06 10.46 -14.21
N LEU A 114 -8.79 10.68 -12.92
CA LEU A 114 -7.61 10.14 -12.26
C LEU A 114 -7.60 8.60 -12.26
N GLU A 115 -8.71 7.93 -11.96
CA GLU A 115 -8.76 6.47 -11.96
C GLU A 115 -8.57 5.87 -13.37
N VAL A 116 -9.09 6.52 -14.41
CA VAL A 116 -8.85 6.13 -15.81
C VAL A 116 -7.37 6.27 -16.16
N ALA A 117 -6.79 7.43 -15.87
CA ALA A 117 -5.39 7.73 -16.13
C ALA A 117 -4.44 6.77 -15.36
N ARG A 118 -4.82 6.43 -14.12
CA ARG A 118 -4.13 5.48 -13.24
C ARG A 118 -4.22 4.03 -13.74
N GLY A 119 -5.36 3.64 -14.34
CA GLY A 119 -5.61 2.29 -14.83
C GLY A 119 -4.62 1.84 -15.92
N LEU A 120 -4.06 2.77 -16.71
CA LEU A 120 -3.02 2.46 -17.70
C LEU A 120 -1.73 1.93 -17.05
N LEU A 121 -1.42 2.38 -15.84
CA LEU A 121 -0.20 2.01 -15.11
C LEU A 121 -0.24 0.58 -14.56
N TYR A 122 -1.40 -0.07 -14.51
CA TYR A 122 -1.51 -1.50 -14.20
C TYR A 122 -0.79 -2.38 -15.22
N TRP A 123 -0.58 -1.84 -16.42
CA TRP A 123 0.09 -2.51 -17.54
C TRP A 123 1.44 -1.85 -17.87
N ALA A 124 2.04 -1.14 -16.91
CA ALA A 124 3.34 -0.52 -17.10
C ALA A 124 4.48 -1.54 -16.99
N ARG A 125 5.49 -1.43 -17.85
CA ARG A 125 6.79 -2.08 -17.69
C ARG A 125 7.72 -1.24 -16.83
N GLN A 126 7.74 0.05 -17.09
CA GLN A 126 8.60 1.04 -16.46
C GLN A 126 7.90 2.39 -16.49
N VAL A 127 8.12 3.19 -15.45
CA VAL A 127 7.76 4.60 -15.39
C VAL A 127 9.00 5.39 -15.01
N ASP A 128 9.35 6.39 -15.82
CA ASP A 128 10.45 7.31 -15.58
C ASP A 128 9.85 8.68 -15.25
N ILE A 129 10.32 9.29 -14.16
CA ILE A 129 9.81 10.57 -13.65
C ILE A 129 10.99 11.50 -13.45
N HIS A 130 10.97 12.64 -14.12
CA HIS A 130 11.84 13.76 -13.78
C HIS A 130 11.07 14.67 -12.81
N ILE A 131 11.63 14.97 -11.63
CA ILE A 131 10.96 15.76 -10.60
C ILE A 131 11.88 16.82 -10.01
N ALA A 132 11.49 18.09 -10.13
CA ALA A 132 12.28 19.23 -9.72
C ALA A 132 12.02 19.64 -8.25
N ASP A 133 10.77 19.51 -7.79
CA ASP A 133 10.34 19.93 -6.45
C ASP A 133 9.26 18.99 -5.90
N GLY A 134 9.04 19.03 -4.58
CA GLY A 134 8.07 18.14 -3.92
C GLY A 134 8.48 16.66 -3.88
N TYR A 135 9.68 16.29 -4.37
CA TYR A 135 10.18 14.92 -4.48
C TYR A 135 10.17 14.13 -3.17
N LYS A 136 10.37 14.77 -2.01
CA LYS A 136 10.22 14.10 -0.70
C LYS A 136 8.84 13.48 -0.52
N THR A 137 7.79 14.15 -1.00
CA THR A 137 6.42 13.60 -0.96
C THR A 137 6.31 12.36 -1.85
N LEU A 138 6.82 12.42 -3.07
CA LEU A 138 6.79 11.30 -4.00
C LEU A 138 7.59 10.09 -3.46
N PHE A 139 8.80 10.31 -2.97
CA PHE A 139 9.70 9.26 -2.45
C PHE A 139 9.08 8.50 -1.29
N LYS A 140 8.50 9.23 -0.36
CA LYS A 140 7.70 8.68 0.72
C LYS A 140 6.58 7.76 0.22
N TYR A 141 5.76 8.22 -0.73
CA TYR A 141 4.67 7.40 -1.24
C TYR A 141 5.19 6.17 -2.02
N ILE A 142 6.31 6.28 -2.73
CA ILE A 142 6.99 5.15 -3.38
C ILE A 142 7.40 4.10 -2.34
N LYS A 143 7.96 4.53 -1.20
CA LYS A 143 8.36 3.65 -0.10
C LYS A 143 7.16 3.05 0.65
N LEU A 144 6.15 3.84 1.02
CA LEU A 144 4.87 3.39 1.60
C LEU A 144 4.19 2.28 0.77
N MET A 145 4.29 2.37 -0.55
CA MET A 145 3.67 1.40 -1.45
C MET A 145 4.56 0.18 -1.71
N GLY A 146 5.79 0.18 -1.20
CA GLY A 146 6.77 -0.88 -1.41
C GLY A 146 7.15 -1.04 -2.88
N LEU A 147 7.24 0.06 -3.63
CA LEU A 147 7.54 0.02 -5.06
C LEU A 147 9.03 -0.26 -5.30
N MET A 148 9.30 -0.82 -6.47
CA MET A 148 10.67 -1.02 -6.94
C MET A 148 11.14 0.22 -7.69
N TYR A 149 12.18 0.88 -7.18
CA TYR A 149 12.64 2.15 -7.71
C TYR A 149 14.17 2.31 -7.76
N THR A 150 14.61 3.18 -8.67
CA THR A 150 15.92 3.81 -8.69
C THR A 150 15.72 5.33 -8.71
N ILE A 151 16.51 6.08 -7.95
CA ILE A 151 16.40 7.55 -7.89
C ILE A 151 17.81 8.10 -8.08
N ALA A 152 18.09 8.81 -9.16
CA ALA A 152 19.39 9.46 -9.40
C ALA A 152 19.26 10.99 -9.27
N PRO A 153 20.30 11.69 -8.78
CA PRO A 153 20.32 13.15 -8.83
C PRO A 153 20.32 13.64 -10.29
N ALA A 154 19.55 14.68 -10.58
CA ALA A 154 19.52 15.33 -11.88
C ALA A 154 20.10 16.76 -11.77
N ALA A 155 20.26 17.45 -12.90
CA ALA A 155 20.70 18.85 -12.92
C ALA A 155 19.80 19.76 -12.06
N VAL A 156 18.50 19.45 -12.01
CA VAL A 156 17.52 20.03 -11.09
C VAL A 156 16.65 18.91 -10.54
N GLY A 157 16.70 18.68 -9.24
CA GLY A 157 15.91 17.65 -8.57
C GLY A 157 16.43 16.23 -8.84
N TYR A 158 15.54 15.31 -9.22
CA TYR A 158 15.84 13.87 -9.33
C TYR A 158 15.18 13.21 -10.55
N ASP A 159 15.87 12.21 -11.09
CA ASP A 159 15.32 11.24 -12.03
C ASP A 159 14.93 9.97 -11.27
N VAL A 160 13.68 9.55 -11.39
CA VAL A 160 13.10 8.41 -10.68
C VAL A 160 12.61 7.38 -11.68
N THR A 161 13.17 6.19 -11.64
CA THR A 161 12.68 5.04 -12.40
C THR A 161 11.91 4.11 -11.48
N LEU A 162 10.64 3.85 -11.79
CA LEU A 162 9.79 2.88 -11.12
C LEU A 162 9.60 1.65 -12.03
N HIS A 163 9.86 0.46 -11.50
CA HIS A 163 9.62 -0.78 -12.23
C HIS A 163 8.16 -1.21 -12.09
N GLY A 164 7.47 -1.24 -13.22
CA GLY A 164 6.04 -1.53 -13.29
C GLY A 164 5.71 -3.02 -13.22
N PRO A 165 4.41 -3.38 -13.22
CA PRO A 165 3.94 -4.76 -13.06
C PRO A 165 4.35 -5.70 -14.18
N LEU A 166 4.63 -5.18 -15.37
CA LEU A 166 5.14 -5.94 -16.52
C LEU A 166 6.67 -5.97 -16.57
N SER A 167 7.35 -5.48 -15.54
CA SER A 167 8.80 -5.59 -15.41
C SER A 167 9.21 -7.06 -15.22
N PRO A 168 10.32 -7.51 -15.82
CA PRO A 168 10.86 -8.86 -15.61
C PRO A 168 11.13 -9.23 -14.14
N PHE A 169 11.25 -8.22 -13.27
CA PHE A 169 11.57 -8.41 -11.85
C PHE A 169 10.33 -8.63 -10.96
N VAL A 170 9.12 -8.63 -11.53
CA VAL A 170 7.85 -8.75 -10.78
C VAL A 170 7.15 -10.06 -11.12
N SER A 171 7.03 -10.95 -10.15
CA SER A 171 6.36 -12.25 -10.29
C SER A 171 4.89 -12.24 -9.84
N ALA A 172 4.46 -11.28 -9.03
CA ALA A 172 3.07 -11.11 -8.55
C ALA A 172 2.39 -9.89 -9.19
N THR A 173 2.20 -9.92 -10.51
CA THR A 173 1.86 -8.78 -11.36
C THR A 173 0.53 -8.09 -10.99
N ILE A 174 -0.51 -8.83 -10.63
CA ILE A 174 -1.83 -8.24 -10.32
C ILE A 174 -1.82 -7.45 -9.00
N ARG A 175 -1.34 -8.08 -7.91
CA ARG A 175 -1.30 -7.44 -6.59
C ARG A 175 -0.32 -6.26 -6.57
N TYR A 176 0.83 -6.43 -7.21
CA TYR A 176 1.80 -5.34 -7.35
C TYR A 176 1.25 -4.23 -8.24
N GLY A 177 0.52 -4.54 -9.32
CA GLY A 177 -0.08 -3.53 -10.20
C GLY A 177 -1.07 -2.61 -9.53
N LEU A 178 -1.92 -3.16 -8.66
CA LEU A 178 -2.83 -2.33 -7.88
C LEU A 178 -2.08 -1.35 -6.97
N GLN A 179 -0.98 -1.80 -6.35
CA GLN A 179 -0.14 -0.96 -5.49
C GLN A 179 0.70 0.03 -6.28
N PHE A 180 1.25 -0.40 -7.41
CA PHE A 180 2.12 0.38 -8.29
C PHE A 180 1.45 1.68 -8.69
N ALA A 181 0.24 1.63 -9.24
CA ALA A 181 -0.40 2.84 -9.75
C ALA A 181 -0.81 3.83 -8.64
N ARG A 182 -0.66 3.49 -7.35
CA ARG A 182 -0.99 4.39 -6.24
C ARG A 182 0.01 5.54 -6.07
N PHE A 183 1.19 5.50 -6.70
CA PHE A 183 2.11 6.65 -6.67
C PHE A 183 1.55 7.86 -7.41
N MET A 184 0.68 7.63 -8.41
CA MET A 184 0.22 8.69 -9.31
C MET A 184 -0.51 9.83 -8.57
N PRO A 185 -1.47 9.57 -7.65
CA PRO A 185 -2.02 10.63 -6.81
C PRO A 185 -0.96 11.40 -6.00
N ALA A 186 0.14 10.77 -5.59
CA ALA A 186 1.22 11.44 -4.87
C ALA A 186 2.08 12.32 -5.78
N LEU A 187 2.34 11.87 -7.00
CA LEU A 187 3.05 12.66 -8.01
C LEU A 187 2.31 13.98 -8.29
N LEU A 188 0.97 13.93 -8.37
CA LEU A 188 0.11 15.11 -8.52
C LEU A 188 0.15 16.11 -7.35
N LEU A 189 0.81 15.79 -6.22
CA LEU A 189 1.03 16.73 -5.11
C LEU A 189 2.33 17.53 -5.24
N CYS A 190 3.20 17.13 -6.16
CA CYS A 190 4.48 17.75 -6.46
C CYS A 190 4.27 18.94 -7.41
N GLY A 191 5.18 19.92 -7.41
CA GLY A 191 5.04 21.09 -8.27
C GLY A 191 5.48 20.77 -9.69
N ARG A 192 6.78 20.72 -9.96
CA ARG A 192 7.33 20.51 -11.31
C ARG A 192 7.81 19.08 -11.51
N TRP A 193 7.18 18.39 -12.44
CA TRP A 193 7.53 17.01 -12.80
C TRP A 193 7.10 16.66 -14.23
N GLN A 194 7.74 15.64 -14.79
CA GLN A 194 7.35 14.97 -16.04
C GLN A 194 7.43 13.47 -15.82
N MET A 195 6.49 12.72 -16.39
CA MET A 195 6.40 11.27 -16.30
C MET A 195 6.27 10.67 -17.69
N GLU A 196 7.07 9.66 -17.95
CA GLU A 196 6.94 8.77 -19.09
C GLU A 196 6.75 7.33 -18.62
N ALA A 197 5.75 6.64 -19.16
CA ALA A 197 5.50 5.24 -18.88
C ALA A 197 5.48 4.42 -20.17
N GLN A 198 6.12 3.25 -20.12
CA GLN A 198 5.99 2.22 -21.15
C GLN A 198 4.86 1.28 -20.76
N VAL A 199 3.70 1.39 -21.41
CA VAL A 199 2.49 0.63 -21.05
C VAL A 199 2.08 -0.33 -22.16
N ARG A 200 1.49 -1.47 -21.81
CA ARG A 200 0.90 -2.41 -22.77
C ARG A 200 -0.51 -2.84 -22.33
N PRO A 201 -1.52 -1.98 -22.54
CA PRO A 201 -2.89 -2.30 -22.17
C PRO A 201 -3.43 -3.54 -22.90
N PRO A 202 -4.45 -4.22 -22.36
CA PRO A 202 -5.14 -5.33 -23.02
C PRO A 202 -5.59 -4.94 -24.44
N GLY A 203 -5.45 -5.87 -25.39
CA GLY A 203 -5.74 -5.62 -26.80
C GLY A 203 -4.57 -5.03 -27.60
N THR A 204 -3.50 -4.58 -26.94
CA THR A 204 -2.31 -4.03 -27.61
C THR A 204 -1.17 -5.04 -27.69
N ARG A 205 -0.51 -5.17 -28.85
CA ARG A 205 0.64 -6.07 -29.04
C ARG A 205 1.99 -5.43 -28.69
N ARG A 206 2.13 -4.11 -28.87
CA ARG A 206 3.35 -3.35 -28.61
C ARG A 206 3.22 -2.48 -27.36
N PHE A 207 4.36 -2.11 -26.77
CA PHE A 207 4.39 -1.07 -25.76
C PHE A 207 4.07 0.29 -26.39
N LEU A 208 3.27 1.07 -25.68
CA LEU A 208 2.93 2.45 -25.98
C LEU A 208 3.63 3.37 -24.98
N ARG A 209 3.92 4.59 -25.41
CA ARG A 209 4.46 5.66 -24.57
C ARG A 209 3.28 6.44 -23.99
N TYR A 210 3.22 6.53 -22.66
CA TYR A 210 2.20 7.29 -21.94
C TYR A 210 2.87 8.42 -21.17
N LEU A 211 2.47 9.65 -21.45
CA LEU A 211 3.13 10.86 -20.96
C LEU A 211 2.16 11.68 -20.13
N LEU A 212 2.66 12.20 -19.01
CA LEU A 212 2.01 13.22 -18.21
C LEU A 212 3.06 14.17 -17.67
N ASP A 213 2.66 15.39 -17.36
CA ASP A 213 3.48 16.39 -16.70
C ASP A 213 2.64 17.21 -15.72
N ASP A 214 3.28 18.17 -15.08
CA ASP A 214 2.68 19.09 -14.13
C ASP A 214 1.60 20.02 -14.70
N GLN A 215 1.37 20.04 -16.02
CA GLN A 215 0.31 20.81 -16.67
C GLN A 215 -0.99 20.01 -16.82
N THR A 216 -1.03 18.76 -16.35
CA THR A 216 -2.22 17.92 -16.41
C THR A 216 -3.39 18.48 -15.57
N GLU A 217 -4.62 18.33 -16.06
CA GLU A 217 -5.84 18.72 -15.31
C GLU A 217 -6.24 17.69 -14.23
N LEU A 218 -5.48 16.59 -14.09
CA LEU A 218 -5.76 15.54 -13.12
C LEU A 218 -5.57 16.04 -11.68
N GLN A 219 -6.52 15.72 -10.82
CA GLN A 219 -6.52 16.20 -9.44
C GLN A 219 -6.23 15.06 -8.46
N SER A 220 -5.30 15.31 -7.54
CA SER A 220 -5.04 14.37 -6.46
C SER A 220 -6.18 14.38 -5.43
N HIS A 221 -6.59 13.20 -5.02
CA HIS A 221 -7.43 13.01 -3.83
C HIS A 221 -6.60 12.73 -2.57
N PHE A 222 -5.27 12.65 -2.69
CA PHE A 222 -4.40 12.57 -1.52
C PHE A 222 -4.27 13.95 -0.89
N LYS A 223 -4.17 13.98 0.44
CA LYS A 223 -3.69 15.15 1.16
C LYS A 223 -2.19 15.01 1.32
N ARG A 224 -1.44 16.12 1.32
CA ARG A 224 -0.03 16.10 1.75
C ARG A 224 0.01 15.57 3.19
N ARG A 225 0.37 14.30 3.35
CA ARG A 225 0.42 13.62 4.64
C ARG A 225 1.80 13.80 5.26
N ALA A 226 1.87 14.22 6.52
CA ALA A 226 2.93 13.80 7.43
C ALA A 226 2.59 12.37 7.94
N GLY A 227 3.56 11.45 8.06
CA GLY A 227 3.30 10.07 8.57
C GLY A 227 4.02 8.93 7.82
N PHE A 228 3.93 7.70 8.33
CA PHE A 228 4.84 6.56 8.10
C PHE A 228 4.53 5.65 6.90
N ASP A 229 5.52 4.88 6.46
CA ASP A 229 5.48 3.96 5.31
C ASP A 229 5.08 2.52 5.67
N SER A 230 5.22 2.12 6.93
CA SER A 230 4.70 0.84 7.41
C SER A 230 4.02 0.93 8.78
N ARG A 231 3.16 -0.05 9.09
CA ARG A 231 2.61 -0.20 10.46
C ARG A 231 3.73 -0.37 11.50
N LEU A 232 4.86 -0.93 11.09
CA LEU A 232 6.01 -1.15 11.95
C LEU A 232 6.69 0.18 12.30
N GLU A 233 6.99 0.99 11.30
CA GLU A 233 7.51 2.36 11.48
C GLU A 233 6.55 3.24 12.27
N ALA A 234 5.26 3.20 11.94
CA ALA A 234 4.23 3.94 12.68
C ALA A 234 4.17 3.53 14.15
N SER A 235 4.24 2.22 14.42
CA SER A 235 4.25 1.71 15.78
C SER A 235 5.54 2.01 16.53
N PHE A 236 6.68 2.08 15.82
CA PHE A 236 7.97 2.45 16.37
C PHE A 236 7.97 3.91 16.82
N ALA A 237 7.58 4.82 15.93
CA ALA A 237 7.55 6.23 16.24
C ALA A 237 6.46 6.60 17.26
N ALA A 238 5.28 5.98 17.18
CA ALA A 238 4.25 6.17 18.21
C ALA A 238 4.74 5.71 19.60
N GLU A 239 5.52 4.62 19.67
CA GLU A 239 6.15 4.20 20.93
C GLU A 239 7.19 5.21 21.42
N PHE A 240 8.04 5.73 20.52
CA PHE A 240 9.02 6.75 20.86
C PHE A 240 8.35 8.00 21.42
N GLU A 241 7.30 8.47 20.76
CA GLU A 241 6.54 9.64 21.16
C GLU A 241 5.84 9.45 22.52
N ALA A 242 5.26 8.27 22.77
CA ALA A 242 4.54 7.96 24.00
C ALA A 242 5.47 7.73 25.20
N LYS A 243 6.65 7.16 24.98
CA LYS A 243 7.57 6.77 26.06
C LYS A 243 8.42 7.92 26.58
N TYR A 244 8.71 8.91 25.74
CA TYR A 244 9.51 10.07 26.11
C TYR A 244 8.69 11.33 25.97
N THR A 245 8.38 11.97 27.10
CA THR A 245 7.77 13.31 27.11
C THR A 245 8.73 14.33 26.49
N GLN A 246 8.23 15.45 25.93
CA GLN A 246 9.09 16.45 25.29
C GLN A 246 10.24 16.96 26.17
N ALA A 247 10.06 16.96 27.50
CA ALA A 247 11.07 17.39 28.47
C ALA A 247 12.18 16.34 28.72
N GLU A 248 11.89 15.06 28.50
CA GLU A 248 12.84 13.94 28.68
C GLU A 248 13.53 13.53 27.38
N ARG A 249 13.11 14.09 26.24
CA ARG A 249 13.68 13.80 24.93
C ARG A 249 15.07 14.40 24.79
N VAL A 250 16.06 13.53 24.84
CA VAL A 250 17.45 13.85 24.49
C VAL A 250 17.65 13.83 22.96
N TRP A 251 16.86 13.01 22.26
CA TRP A 251 16.87 12.84 20.81
C TRP A 251 15.58 13.35 20.16
N GLU A 252 15.70 13.98 19.00
CA GLU A 252 14.60 14.34 18.11
C GLU A 252 14.54 13.35 16.95
N LEU A 253 13.38 12.72 16.79
CA LEU A 253 13.12 11.80 15.69
C LEU A 253 12.52 12.58 14.51
N ALA A 254 13.17 12.50 13.35
CA ALA A 254 12.66 13.02 12.09
C ALA A 254 12.52 11.89 11.06
N TYR A 255 11.65 12.11 10.08
CA TYR A 255 11.25 11.12 9.09
C TYR A 255 11.78 11.49 7.72
N GLU A 256 12.51 10.57 7.10
CA GLU A 256 12.96 10.68 5.69
C GLU A 256 13.52 12.07 5.35
N ASP A 257 14.20 12.69 6.32
CA ASP A 257 14.65 14.07 6.23
C ASP A 257 16.06 14.15 5.63
N GLU A 258 16.82 13.05 5.70
CA GLU A 258 18.15 12.85 5.15
C GLU A 258 18.10 12.06 3.82
N LEU A 259 18.87 12.52 2.83
CA LEU A 259 19.13 11.81 1.59
C LEU A 259 20.60 11.43 1.53
N ILE A 260 20.89 10.13 1.43
CA ILE A 260 22.25 9.64 1.18
C ILE A 260 22.40 9.54 -0.34
N VAL A 261 23.14 10.49 -0.93
CA VAL A 261 23.49 10.45 -2.35
C VAL A 261 24.56 9.39 -2.56
N LEU A 262 24.28 8.44 -3.44
CA LEU A 262 25.19 7.39 -3.91
C LEU A 262 25.53 7.68 -5.38
N ASP A 263 26.47 6.93 -5.98
CA ASP A 263 27.02 7.27 -7.30
C ASP A 263 25.94 7.34 -8.41
N ASP A 264 25.00 6.39 -8.41
CA ASP A 264 23.94 6.25 -9.42
C ASP A 264 22.53 6.25 -8.82
N THR A 265 22.41 6.36 -7.50
CA THR A 265 21.13 6.30 -6.82
C THR A 265 21.11 7.10 -5.51
N VAL A 266 19.94 7.30 -4.91
CA VAL A 266 19.77 7.81 -3.55
C VAL A 266 19.27 6.68 -2.65
N MET A 267 19.76 6.68 -1.41
CA MET A 267 19.19 5.94 -0.29
C MET A 267 18.52 6.92 0.66
N ILE A 268 17.31 6.58 1.10
CA ILE A 268 16.49 7.41 1.99
C ILE A 268 16.23 6.59 3.25
N PRO A 269 17.00 6.82 4.33
CA PRO A 269 16.74 6.19 5.61
C PRO A 269 15.34 6.50 6.11
N ASP A 270 14.69 5.52 6.75
CA ASP A 270 13.35 5.68 7.32
C ASP A 270 13.29 6.77 8.41
N PHE A 271 14.32 6.84 9.26
CA PHE A 271 14.40 7.83 10.32
C PHE A 271 15.78 8.46 10.45
N SER A 272 15.81 9.68 10.98
CA SER A 272 17.00 10.26 11.59
C SER A 272 16.73 10.65 13.04
N PHE A 273 17.77 10.57 13.86
CA PHE A 273 17.78 10.99 15.25
C PHE A 273 18.75 12.15 15.37
N THR A 274 18.32 13.28 15.93
CA THR A 274 19.17 14.45 16.17
C THR A 274 19.22 14.76 17.67
N HIS A 275 20.41 14.79 18.25
CA HIS A 275 20.57 15.04 19.68
C HIS A 275 20.36 16.53 19.98
N ARG A 276 19.46 16.86 20.91
CA ARG A 276 19.01 18.25 21.14
C ARG A 276 20.10 19.20 21.65
N ARG A 277 21.12 18.68 22.34
CA ARG A 277 22.13 19.51 23.01
C ARG A 277 23.39 19.74 22.17
N ASP A 278 23.84 18.71 21.47
CA ASP A 278 25.12 18.73 20.74
C ASP A 278 24.96 18.56 19.23
N GLY A 279 23.73 18.33 18.75
CA GLY A 279 23.41 18.22 17.33
C GLY A 279 23.93 16.95 16.65
N ARG A 280 24.45 15.96 17.39
CA ARG A 280 24.86 14.68 16.79
C ARG A 280 23.68 14.00 16.11
N ARG A 281 23.94 13.30 15.00
CA ARG A 281 22.91 12.61 14.20
C ARG A 281 23.23 11.14 13.98
N ALA A 282 22.20 10.31 13.98
CA ALA A 282 22.23 8.93 13.52
C ALA A 282 21.03 8.65 12.61
N LEU A 283 21.20 7.71 11.68
CA LEU A 283 20.20 7.31 10.70
C LEU A 283 19.74 5.89 11.01
N LEU A 284 18.48 5.58 10.72
CA LEU A 284 17.89 4.25 10.97
C LEU A 284 17.10 3.80 9.74
N GLU A 285 17.39 2.59 9.28
CA GLU A 285 16.69 1.92 8.19
C GLU A 285 16.07 0.61 8.68
N ILE A 286 14.76 0.44 8.50
CA ILE A 286 14.04 -0.77 8.89
C ILE A 286 13.97 -1.73 7.70
N VAL A 287 14.47 -2.95 7.90
CA VAL A 287 14.46 -4.01 6.90
C VAL A 287 13.43 -5.09 7.26
N GLY A 288 12.26 -5.01 6.62
CA GLY A 288 11.18 -5.99 6.74
C GLY A 288 11.26 -7.20 5.78
N PHE A 289 10.11 -7.82 5.52
CA PHE A 289 10.01 -8.96 4.60
C PHE A 289 9.96 -8.50 3.14
N TRP A 290 10.98 -8.85 2.38
CA TRP A 290 11.11 -8.50 0.96
C TRP A 290 11.58 -9.68 0.11
N HIS A 291 11.41 -9.58 -1.20
CA HIS A 291 11.96 -10.55 -2.14
C HIS A 291 13.51 -10.53 -2.10
N PRO A 292 14.21 -11.67 -2.24
CA PRO A 292 15.68 -11.71 -2.16
C PRO A 292 16.40 -10.72 -3.09
N ASP A 293 15.91 -10.55 -4.33
CA ASP A 293 16.50 -9.58 -5.28
C ASP A 293 16.41 -8.14 -4.80
N TYR A 294 15.32 -7.80 -4.10
CA TYR A 294 15.14 -6.48 -3.52
C TYR A 294 16.11 -6.26 -2.35
N LEU A 295 16.25 -7.27 -1.48
CA LEU A 295 17.21 -7.23 -0.39
C LEU A 295 18.64 -7.08 -0.92
N ARG A 296 19.02 -7.82 -1.97
CA ARG A 296 20.34 -7.68 -2.61
C ARG A 296 20.62 -6.25 -3.07
N ARG A 297 19.67 -5.59 -3.74
CA ARG A 297 19.82 -4.19 -4.17
C ARG A 297 19.87 -3.22 -2.99
N LYS A 298 19.02 -3.43 -1.97
CA LYS A 298 19.06 -2.61 -0.75
C LYS A 298 20.42 -2.73 -0.04
N LEU A 299 20.94 -3.95 0.10
CA LEU A 299 22.27 -4.20 0.67
C LEU A 299 23.39 -3.59 -0.17
N ALA A 300 23.27 -3.55 -1.49
CA ALA A 300 24.22 -2.83 -2.34
C ALA A 300 24.23 -1.32 -2.03
N LYS A 301 23.04 -0.70 -1.86
CA LYS A 301 22.93 0.71 -1.44
C LYS A 301 23.54 0.95 -0.06
N VAL A 302 23.29 0.06 0.91
CA VAL A 302 23.90 0.15 2.25
C VAL A 302 25.42 0.09 2.18
N ARG A 303 25.97 -0.87 1.40
CA ARG A 303 27.44 -0.98 1.20
C ARG A 303 28.02 0.28 0.60
N GLN A 304 27.36 0.82 -0.41
CA GLN A 304 27.82 2.03 -1.10
C GLN A 304 27.71 3.27 -0.21
N ALA A 305 26.66 3.36 0.61
CA ALA A 305 26.51 4.43 1.59
C ALA A 305 27.69 4.45 2.57
N ASN A 306 28.14 3.26 3.00
CA ASN A 306 29.30 3.09 3.88
C ASN A 306 29.30 4.02 5.12
N ARG A 307 28.10 4.30 5.66
CA ARG A 307 27.86 5.20 6.77
C ARG A 307 27.90 4.43 8.09
N ARG A 308 28.76 4.86 9.02
CA ARG A 308 28.84 4.27 10.37
C ARG A 308 27.67 4.69 11.27
N ASP A 309 27.09 5.84 10.97
CA ASP A 309 25.92 6.41 11.64
C ASP A 309 24.60 5.85 11.09
N LEU A 310 24.62 4.95 10.10
CA LEU A 310 23.44 4.24 9.61
C LEU A 310 23.24 2.91 10.34
N ILE A 311 22.15 2.83 11.10
CA ILE A 311 21.75 1.63 11.83
C ILE A 311 20.73 0.85 10.98
N LEU A 312 20.96 -0.45 10.82
CA LEU A 312 19.97 -1.34 10.20
C LEU A 312 19.17 -2.07 11.28
N LEU A 313 17.85 -2.01 11.17
CA LEU A 313 16.92 -2.70 12.05
C LEU A 313 16.21 -3.82 11.27
N VAL A 314 16.69 -5.04 11.44
CA VAL A 314 16.40 -6.17 10.54
C VAL A 314 15.40 -7.13 11.16
N TYR A 315 14.34 -7.44 10.43
CA TYR A 315 13.41 -8.51 10.80
C TYR A 315 14.10 -9.87 10.65
N GLU A 316 14.13 -10.70 11.70
CA GLU A 316 14.88 -11.98 11.69
C GLU A 316 14.46 -12.94 10.56
N GLN A 317 13.23 -12.84 10.05
CA GLN A 317 12.75 -13.69 8.95
C GLN A 317 12.98 -13.05 7.57
N ALA A 318 13.76 -11.97 7.48
CA ALA A 318 14.22 -11.46 6.20
C ALA A 318 15.01 -12.57 5.48
N ARG A 319 14.66 -12.85 4.23
CA ARG A 319 15.20 -13.98 3.45
C ARG A 319 16.59 -13.65 2.90
N VAL A 320 17.57 -13.54 3.78
CA VAL A 320 18.99 -13.31 3.46
C VAL A 320 19.83 -14.31 4.25
N ALA A 321 20.98 -14.73 3.70
CA ALA A 321 21.90 -15.58 4.44
C ALA A 321 22.41 -14.87 5.71
N PRO A 322 22.64 -15.60 6.81
CA PRO A 322 23.20 -15.02 8.04
C PRO A 322 24.52 -14.27 7.76
N GLY A 323 24.69 -13.09 8.36
CA GLY A 323 25.91 -12.29 8.23
C GLY A 323 25.96 -11.35 7.02
N GLU A 324 25.02 -11.44 6.06
CA GLU A 324 25.06 -10.55 4.88
C GLU A 324 24.73 -9.09 5.21
N PHE A 325 23.90 -8.83 6.24
CA PHE A 325 23.57 -7.47 6.67
C PHE A 325 24.77 -6.81 7.35
N GLU A 326 25.43 -7.55 8.24
CA GLU A 326 26.63 -7.14 8.96
C GLU A 326 27.79 -6.93 7.99
N ALA A 327 27.94 -7.78 6.98
CA ALA A 327 28.93 -7.61 5.93
C ALA A 327 28.63 -6.42 4.99
N ALA A 328 27.35 -6.02 4.88
CA ALA A 328 26.95 -4.91 4.04
C ALA A 328 27.00 -3.54 4.74
N SER A 329 26.80 -3.51 6.05
CA SER A 329 26.69 -2.30 6.85
C SER A 329 28.02 -1.91 7.48
N ALA A 330 28.39 -0.63 7.36
CA ALA A 330 29.48 -0.05 8.14
C ALA A 330 29.04 0.38 9.56
N GLY A 331 27.72 0.53 9.77
CA GLY A 331 27.10 0.84 11.06
C GLY A 331 26.45 -0.38 11.71
N GLU A 332 25.82 -0.17 12.87
CA GLU A 332 25.25 -1.25 13.67
C GLU A 332 24.06 -1.95 12.98
N VAL A 333 23.98 -3.27 13.17
CA VAL A 333 22.86 -4.10 12.72
C VAL A 333 22.17 -4.69 13.94
N LEU A 334 20.89 -4.39 14.12
CA LEU A 334 20.03 -4.92 15.19
C LEU A 334 18.96 -5.82 14.59
N THR A 335 18.65 -6.94 15.22
CA THR A 335 17.61 -7.87 14.75
C THR A 335 16.38 -7.88 15.66
N PHE A 336 15.20 -8.18 15.10
CA PHE A 336 13.97 -8.33 15.88
C PHE A 336 13.01 -9.39 15.31
N LYS A 337 12.24 -10.05 16.21
CA LYS A 337 11.29 -11.13 15.87
C LYS A 337 9.85 -10.71 15.61
N ARG A 338 9.40 -9.63 16.25
CA ARG A 338 8.01 -9.15 16.16
C ARG A 338 7.97 -7.63 16.10
N LYS A 339 8.62 -6.98 17.06
CA LYS A 339 8.76 -5.52 17.13
C LYS A 339 10.17 -5.18 17.63
N PRO A 340 10.78 -4.09 17.15
CA PRO A 340 12.00 -3.54 17.72
C PRO A 340 11.88 -3.17 19.19
N VAL A 341 12.95 -3.37 19.96
CA VAL A 341 13.03 -2.92 21.35
C VAL A 341 13.62 -1.51 21.37
N LEU A 342 12.79 -0.51 21.63
CA LEU A 342 13.20 0.91 21.53
C LEU A 342 14.43 1.27 22.38
N LYS A 343 14.57 0.65 23.56
CA LYS A 343 15.74 0.88 24.45
C LYS A 343 17.05 0.45 23.78
N GLU A 344 17.05 -0.67 23.05
CA GLU A 344 18.22 -1.17 22.35
C GLU A 344 18.56 -0.30 21.14
N VAL A 345 17.52 0.14 20.41
CA VAL A 345 17.68 1.06 19.29
C VAL A 345 18.29 2.38 19.75
N LEU A 346 17.80 2.99 20.84
CA LEU A 346 18.37 4.24 21.35
C LEU A 346 19.79 4.09 21.89
N ALA A 347 20.14 2.93 22.45
CA ALA A 347 21.51 2.64 22.83
C ALA A 347 22.44 2.55 21.61
N ALA A 348 21.96 2.00 20.49
CA ALA A 348 22.71 2.00 19.23
C ALA A 348 22.80 3.40 18.62
N VAL A 349 21.72 4.19 18.65
CA VAL A 349 21.73 5.61 18.24
C VAL A 349 22.81 6.38 18.99
N GLU A 350 22.88 6.22 20.31
CA GLU A 350 23.90 6.92 21.13
C GLU A 350 25.34 6.57 20.72
N ARG A 351 25.60 5.30 20.39
CA ARG A 351 26.94 4.83 19.97
C ARG A 351 27.29 5.21 18.53
N ALA A 352 26.31 5.19 17.64
CA ALA A 352 26.52 5.41 16.21
C ALA A 352 26.49 6.90 15.82
N ALA A 353 25.88 7.76 16.64
CA ALA A 353 25.66 9.14 16.27
C ALA A 353 26.97 9.94 16.12
N VAL A 354 27.08 10.63 14.98
CA VAL A 354 28.22 11.47 14.60
C VAL A 354 27.85 12.94 14.67
N ALA A 355 28.82 13.84 14.77
CA ALA A 355 28.56 15.27 14.66
C ALA A 355 27.89 15.56 13.29
N ALA A 356 26.89 16.44 13.26
CA ALA A 356 26.27 16.83 12.00
C ALA A 356 27.33 17.45 11.08
N ASP A 357 27.54 16.83 9.93
CA ASP A 357 28.40 17.39 8.89
C ASP A 357 27.77 18.70 8.43
N LYS A 358 28.51 19.81 8.54
CA LYS A 358 28.12 21.11 7.98
C LYS A 358 28.38 21.09 6.48
N SER A 359 27.70 20.21 5.76
CA SER A 359 27.75 20.11 4.30
C SER A 359 26.40 20.58 3.79
N GLY A 360 26.37 21.81 3.27
CA GLY A 360 25.17 22.48 2.78
C GLY A 360 24.64 21.95 1.46
#